data_AF-A0A6G1H3J3-F1
#
_entry.id   AF-A0A6G1H3J3-F1
#
_cell.length_a   1.000
_cell.length_b   1.000
_cell.length_c   1.000
_cell.angle_alpha   90.00
_cell.angle_beta   90.00
_cell.angle_gamma   90.00
#
_symmetry.space_group_name_H-M   'P 1'
#
loop_
_entity.id
_entity.type
_entity.pdbx_description
1 polymer ?
#
loop_
_entity_poly.entity_id
_entity_poly.type
_entity_poly.pdbx_seq_one_letter_code
_entity_poly.pdbx_strand_id
1 'polypeptide(L)'
;MFGPSDNDDDFPSPSTSPRKNAKPQQSPAKALLAAKKDFQTRKAELATSFLADLDARIAAGRIAELAASTGGVQISWSKKLNSTAGRAHWRREIVKKKSKSAGDGGSAEGEAVVKEIKHFAKIELAEKVIGCPGEGEEGLGEWEWEDRLRNVVAHEFCHLCVFMLGERGGKADGPHGKEFKMWARKTSKAFSHLNIDVTTKHSYEISYKYIWTCQNELCGTEFKRHSKSIHPSRHSCGACKGRLLQTKPVPRAGGHGTTGGSEYQKFVKENFQRIRGELKGEGREGAMGEVMERVGREYREEKARRATKVDEKRKDGLDDVVKAMNIVTLD
;
A
#
# COMPACT_ATOMS: atom_id res chain seq x y z
N MET A 1 -34.90 -70.13 -47.10
CA MET A 1 -36.37 -70.03 -47.10
C MET A 1 -36.77 -69.12 -45.95
N PHE A 2 -37.43 -68.01 -46.29
CA PHE A 2 -38.27 -67.14 -45.44
C PHE A 2 -37.65 -66.39 -44.23
N GLY A 3 -37.56 -65.07 -44.34
CA GLY A 3 -37.86 -64.15 -43.21
C GLY A 3 -39.38 -64.08 -42.97
N PRO A 4 -39.93 -63.25 -42.05
CA PRO A 4 -39.52 -61.86 -41.76
C PRO A 4 -39.73 -61.36 -40.29
N SER A 5 -39.51 -60.03 -40.09
CA SER A 5 -40.17 -59.11 -39.13
C SER A 5 -39.84 -59.19 -37.63
N ASP A 6 -39.80 -58.12 -36.81
CA ASP A 6 -39.79 -56.65 -36.94
C ASP A 6 -39.58 -56.07 -35.50
N ASN A 7 -39.10 -54.83 -35.42
CA ASN A 7 -39.33 -53.80 -34.38
C ASN A 7 -38.53 -53.75 -33.05
N ASP A 8 -37.72 -52.67 -33.01
CA ASP A 8 -37.78 -51.50 -32.13
C ASP A 8 -37.27 -51.51 -30.67
N ASP A 9 -36.29 -50.61 -30.50
CA ASP A 9 -36.09 -49.62 -29.45
C ASP A 9 -35.51 -49.95 -28.06
N ASP A 10 -34.73 -48.94 -27.63
CA ASP A 10 -34.38 -48.55 -26.26
C ASP A 10 -32.98 -48.96 -25.74
N PHE A 11 -31.97 -48.19 -26.19
CA PHE A 11 -30.70 -48.05 -25.47
C PHE A 11 -30.76 -46.81 -24.57
N PRO A 12 -30.79 -46.95 -23.23
CA PRO A 12 -30.82 -45.81 -22.33
C PRO A 12 -29.46 -45.10 -22.25
N SER A 13 -29.51 -43.77 -22.40
CA SER A 13 -28.39 -42.84 -22.22
C SER A 13 -27.88 -42.81 -20.77
N PRO A 14 -26.55 -42.87 -20.51
CA PRO A 14 -26.01 -42.51 -19.21
C PRO A 14 -25.88 -40.99 -19.08
N SER A 15 -26.80 -40.40 -18.33
CA SER A 15 -26.72 -39.05 -17.79
C SER A 15 -25.62 -38.98 -16.71
N THR A 16 -24.50 -38.30 -17.00
CA THR A 16 -23.53 -37.88 -15.98
C THR A 16 -23.51 -36.37 -15.87
N SER A 17 -24.36 -35.86 -14.99
CA SER A 17 -24.35 -34.48 -14.52
C SER A 17 -23.10 -34.20 -13.68
N PRO A 18 -22.34 -33.10 -13.89
CA PRO A 18 -21.20 -32.77 -13.04
C PRO A 18 -21.67 -32.30 -11.67
N ARG A 19 -21.41 -33.10 -10.63
CA ARG A 19 -21.63 -32.71 -9.23
C ARG A 19 -20.81 -31.47 -8.88
N LYS A 20 -21.49 -30.37 -8.59
CA LYS A 20 -20.98 -29.26 -7.78
C LYS A 20 -20.63 -29.78 -6.38
N ASN A 21 -19.36 -29.65 -5.98
CA ASN A 21 -18.96 -29.21 -4.64
C ASN A 21 -17.42 -29.10 -4.55
N ALA A 22 -16.88 -28.01 -5.09
CA ALA A 22 -15.62 -27.45 -4.60
C ALA A 22 -15.96 -26.16 -3.87
N LYS A 23 -15.57 -26.04 -2.60
CA LYS A 23 -15.65 -24.78 -1.84
C LYS A 23 -14.98 -23.68 -2.68
N PRO A 24 -15.56 -22.47 -2.78
CA PRO A 24 -14.94 -21.41 -3.58
C PRO A 24 -13.57 -21.08 -2.96
N GLN A 25 -12.49 -21.54 -3.60
CA GLN A 25 -11.14 -21.09 -3.28
C GLN A 25 -11.15 -19.56 -3.39
N GLN A 26 -10.73 -18.89 -2.32
CA GLN A 26 -10.67 -17.43 -2.30
C GLN A 26 -9.81 -16.96 -3.46
N SER A 27 -10.28 -15.95 -4.21
CA SER A 27 -9.47 -15.38 -5.27
C SER A 27 -8.15 -14.84 -4.70
N PRO A 28 -7.02 -14.94 -5.43
CA PRO A 28 -5.71 -14.44 -4.99
C PRO A 28 -5.74 -13.00 -4.45
N ALA A 29 -6.56 -12.15 -5.06
CA ALA A 29 -6.78 -10.76 -4.62
C ALA A 29 -7.38 -10.64 -3.21
N LYS A 30 -8.29 -11.55 -2.81
CA LYS A 30 -8.87 -11.55 -1.45
C LYS A 30 -7.86 -12.03 -0.41
N ALA A 31 -7.07 -13.04 -0.74
CA ALA A 31 -6.00 -13.54 0.14
C ALA A 31 -4.93 -12.47 0.40
N LEU A 32 -4.49 -11.76 -0.65
CA LEU A 32 -3.54 -10.66 -0.52
C LEU A 32 -4.08 -9.51 0.35
N LEU A 33 -5.36 -9.17 0.20
CA LEU A 33 -6.01 -8.14 1.02
C LEU A 33 -6.09 -8.53 2.50
N ALA A 34 -6.40 -9.81 2.78
CA ALA A 34 -6.42 -10.34 4.14
C ALA A 34 -5.02 -10.31 4.77
N ALA A 35 -4.01 -10.87 4.08
CA ALA A 35 -2.62 -10.84 4.53
C ALA A 35 -2.12 -9.40 4.79
N LYS A 36 -2.51 -8.45 3.93
CA LYS A 36 -2.20 -7.03 4.14
C LYS A 36 -2.83 -6.50 5.42
N LYS A 37 -4.11 -6.80 5.67
CA LYS A 37 -4.80 -6.36 6.88
C LYS A 37 -4.16 -6.97 8.14
N ASP A 38 -3.77 -8.23 8.06
CA ASP A 38 -3.14 -8.97 9.16
C ASP A 38 -1.76 -8.37 9.47
N PHE A 39 -0.92 -8.15 8.46
CA PHE A 39 0.35 -7.46 8.62
C PHE A 39 0.17 -6.05 9.21
N GLN A 40 -0.80 -5.27 8.73
CA GLN A 40 -1.07 -3.92 9.26
C GLN A 40 -1.46 -3.94 10.74
N THR A 41 -2.08 -5.02 11.21
CA THR A 41 -2.47 -5.21 12.62
C THR A 41 -1.24 -5.56 13.46
N ARG A 42 -0.36 -6.44 12.97
CA ARG A 42 0.79 -6.97 13.73
C ARG A 42 2.06 -6.12 13.64
N LYS A 43 2.20 -5.26 12.61
CA LYS A 43 3.45 -4.52 12.34
C LYS A 43 3.98 -3.69 13.52
N ALA A 44 3.10 -3.13 14.36
CA ALA A 44 3.51 -2.27 15.47
C ALA A 44 4.17 -3.09 16.58
N GLU A 45 3.58 -4.24 16.92
CA GLU A 45 4.13 -5.19 17.87
C GLU A 45 5.42 -5.83 17.34
N LEU A 46 5.44 -6.22 16.07
CA LEU A 46 6.63 -6.75 15.41
C LEU A 46 7.80 -5.76 15.46
N ALA A 47 7.55 -4.48 15.18
CA ALA A 47 8.60 -3.46 15.25
C ALA A 47 9.12 -3.27 16.69
N THR A 48 8.24 -3.30 17.68
CA THR A 48 8.59 -3.05 19.09
C THR A 48 9.34 -4.23 19.70
N SER A 49 8.84 -5.46 19.50
CA SER A 49 9.50 -6.69 19.94
C SER A 49 10.88 -6.85 19.31
N PHE A 50 10.97 -6.66 18.00
CA PHE A 50 12.25 -6.77 17.30
C PHE A 50 13.25 -5.68 17.72
N LEU A 51 12.79 -4.46 18.05
CA LEU A 51 13.66 -3.42 18.60
C LEU A 51 14.25 -3.82 19.96
N ALA A 52 13.46 -4.48 20.82
CA ALA A 52 13.93 -4.99 22.10
C ALA A 52 14.98 -6.11 21.89
N ASP A 53 14.74 -7.03 20.94
CA ASP A 53 15.70 -8.08 20.59
C ASP A 53 17.02 -7.50 20.07
N LEU A 54 16.94 -6.49 19.21
CA LEU A 54 18.12 -5.76 18.71
C LEU A 54 18.92 -5.16 19.87
N ASP A 55 18.27 -4.43 20.77
CA ASP A 55 18.96 -3.81 21.89
C ASP A 55 19.60 -4.85 22.82
N ALA A 56 18.86 -5.91 23.17
CA ALA A 56 19.38 -7.00 23.99
C ALA A 56 20.59 -7.70 23.34
N ARG A 57 20.51 -8.03 22.06
CA ARG A 57 21.54 -8.82 21.38
C ARG A 57 22.76 -8.00 20.94
N ILE A 58 22.54 -6.75 20.54
CA ILE A 58 23.57 -5.92 19.90
C ILE A 58 24.18 -4.93 20.89
N ALA A 59 23.37 -4.29 21.72
CA ALA A 59 23.79 -3.24 22.64
C ALA A 59 23.64 -3.63 24.13
N ALA A 60 23.32 -4.88 24.43
CA ALA A 60 23.15 -5.40 25.79
C ALA A 60 22.15 -4.58 26.64
N GLY A 61 21.07 -4.09 26.02
CA GLY A 61 20.02 -3.32 26.71
C GLY A 61 20.37 -1.85 27.00
N ARG A 62 21.55 -1.39 26.56
CA ARG A 62 22.05 -0.04 26.86
C ARG A 62 21.21 1.06 26.22
N ILE A 63 20.61 0.82 25.06
CA ILE A 63 19.80 1.85 24.40
C ILE A 63 18.51 2.08 25.19
N ALA A 64 17.83 1.01 25.61
CA ALA A 64 16.66 1.06 26.46
C ALA A 64 16.98 1.68 27.82
N GLU A 65 18.10 1.30 28.45
CA GLU A 65 18.57 1.87 29.72
C GLU A 65 18.74 3.39 29.64
N LEU A 66 19.45 3.88 28.62
CA LEU A 66 19.70 5.32 28.42
C LEU A 66 18.40 6.10 28.16
N ALA A 67 17.46 5.51 27.42
CA ALA A 67 16.19 6.15 27.08
C ALA A 67 15.09 5.97 28.15
N ALA A 68 15.29 5.11 29.16
CA ALA A 68 14.26 4.71 30.12
C ALA A 68 13.61 5.91 30.83
N SER A 69 14.41 6.88 31.26
CA SER A 69 13.93 8.10 31.95
C SER A 69 13.05 9.01 31.08
N THR A 70 12.99 8.78 29.77
CA THR A 70 12.19 9.56 28.81
C THR A 70 11.08 8.74 28.15
N GLY A 71 10.80 7.54 28.67
CA GLY A 71 9.78 6.64 28.13
C GLY A 71 10.29 5.65 27.08
N GLY A 72 11.60 5.40 27.04
CA GLY A 72 12.22 4.45 26.11
C GLY A 72 12.34 4.97 24.68
N VAL A 73 12.74 4.09 23.76
CA VAL A 73 12.80 4.41 22.33
C VAL A 73 11.39 4.38 21.75
N GLN A 74 10.90 5.53 21.26
CA GLN A 74 9.56 5.64 20.71
C GLN A 74 9.50 5.24 19.24
N ILE A 75 8.57 4.37 18.83
CA ILE A 75 8.29 4.08 17.42
C ILE A 75 7.08 4.90 16.96
N SER A 76 7.19 5.59 15.83
CA SER A 76 6.06 6.31 15.23
C SER A 76 5.92 6.02 13.74
N TRP A 77 4.67 5.89 13.27
CA TRP A 77 4.37 5.63 11.87
C TRP A 77 3.97 6.92 11.14
N SER A 78 4.60 7.19 10.00
CA SER A 78 4.45 8.43 9.25
C SER A 78 3.91 8.19 7.85
N LYS A 79 2.86 8.93 7.49
CA LYS A 79 2.28 8.98 6.13
C LYS A 79 2.97 9.99 5.22
N LYS A 80 3.85 10.83 5.80
CA LYS A 80 4.58 11.92 5.15
C LYS A 80 6.03 11.54 4.85
N LEU A 81 6.58 10.56 5.56
CA LEU A 81 7.90 10.01 5.27
C LEU A 81 7.81 9.15 4.01
N ASN A 82 8.24 9.72 2.88
CA ASN A 82 8.02 9.12 1.55
C ASN A 82 9.32 8.98 0.74
N SER A 83 10.45 9.43 1.27
CA SER A 83 11.76 9.41 0.59
C SER A 83 12.72 8.36 1.17
N THR A 84 12.47 7.92 2.40
CA THR A 84 13.18 6.86 3.11
C THR A 84 12.13 5.99 3.81
N ALA A 85 12.45 4.76 4.21
CA ALA A 85 11.46 3.99 4.98
C ALA A 85 11.59 4.17 6.48
N GLY A 86 12.72 4.65 6.97
CA GLY A 86 12.95 4.95 8.37
C GLY A 86 13.69 6.27 8.55
N ARG A 87 13.62 6.81 9.77
CA ARG A 87 14.54 7.82 10.33
C ARG A 87 14.67 7.64 11.84
N ALA A 88 15.89 7.52 12.31
CA ALA A 88 16.23 7.65 13.71
C ALA A 88 16.40 9.12 14.11
N HIS A 89 15.78 9.50 15.22
CA HIS A 89 15.86 10.80 15.86
C HIS A 89 16.43 10.63 17.26
N TRP A 90 17.43 11.44 17.61
CA TRP A 90 17.99 11.45 18.95
C TRP A 90 18.30 12.88 19.40
N ARG A 91 17.99 13.18 20.66
CA ARG A 91 18.47 14.39 21.35
C ARG A 91 18.89 14.04 22.78
N ARG A 92 19.94 14.71 23.25
CA ARG A 92 20.38 14.67 24.65
C ARG A 92 20.05 15.98 25.35
N GLU A 93 19.60 15.90 26.59
CA GLU A 93 19.33 17.04 27.45
C GLU A 93 20.07 16.86 28.77
N ILE A 94 20.79 17.89 29.22
CA ILE A 94 21.58 17.85 30.46
C ILE A 94 20.84 18.68 31.51
N VAL A 95 20.31 18.01 32.52
CA VAL A 95 19.61 18.64 33.65
C VAL A 95 20.57 18.73 34.83
N LYS A 96 20.71 19.93 35.40
CA LYS A 96 21.49 20.13 36.63
C LYS A 96 20.55 19.99 37.82
N LYS A 97 20.76 18.97 38.65
CA LYS A 97 20.06 18.84 39.93
C LYS A 97 21.00 19.26 41.05
N LYS A 98 20.50 20.12 41.95
CA LYS A 98 21.15 20.38 43.23
C LYS A 98 20.78 19.22 44.15
N SER A 99 21.75 18.42 44.59
CA SER A 99 21.50 17.46 45.66
C SER A 99 21.53 18.23 46.99
N LYS A 100 20.40 18.27 47.70
CA LYS A 100 20.43 18.58 49.12
C LYS A 100 20.82 17.29 49.85
N SER A 101 21.97 17.28 50.51
CA SER A 101 22.28 16.29 51.53
C SER A 101 21.21 16.41 52.62
N ALA A 102 20.38 15.38 52.79
CA ALA A 102 19.61 15.23 54.02
C ALA A 102 20.57 14.69 55.09
N GLY A 103 21.43 15.57 55.61
CA GLY A 103 22.33 15.29 56.71
C GLY A 103 21.92 16.14 57.91
N ASP A 104 21.31 15.51 58.89
CA ASP A 104 21.15 16.07 60.23
C ASP A 104 22.54 16.26 60.84
N GLY A 105 22.89 17.47 61.26
CA GLY A 105 24.09 17.76 62.04
C GLY A 105 25.34 18.22 61.28
N GLY A 106 25.41 19.53 61.02
CA GLY A 106 26.62 20.38 61.06
C GLY A 106 27.96 19.86 60.51
N SER A 107 28.27 20.21 59.27
CA SER A 107 29.59 20.75 58.85
C SER A 107 29.50 21.21 57.39
N ALA A 108 30.31 22.21 57.02
CA ALA A 108 30.20 23.01 55.80
C ALA A 108 29.96 22.18 54.52
N GLU A 109 28.73 22.25 54.00
CA GLU A 109 28.28 21.47 52.84
C GLU A 109 28.82 22.07 51.53
N GLY A 110 29.66 21.30 50.83
CA GLY A 110 29.95 21.56 49.43
C GLY A 110 28.73 21.22 48.58
N GLU A 111 28.13 22.23 47.94
CA GLU A 111 26.94 22.09 47.09
C GLU A 111 27.28 21.26 45.83
N ALA A 112 27.05 19.94 45.87
CA ALA A 112 27.29 19.05 44.74
C ALA A 112 26.18 19.21 43.68
N VAL A 113 26.55 19.66 42.48
CA VAL A 113 25.64 19.72 41.33
C VAL A 113 25.75 18.41 40.54
N VAL A 114 24.75 17.52 40.68
CA VAL A 114 24.67 16.29 39.89
C VAL A 114 24.10 16.62 38.51
N LYS A 115 24.85 16.26 37.46
CA LYS A 115 24.40 16.38 36.06
C LYS A 115 23.66 15.10 35.66
N GLU A 116 22.35 15.19 35.49
CA GLU A 116 21.52 14.11 34.96
C GLU A 116 21.40 14.28 33.45
N ILE A 117 21.66 13.22 32.68
CA ILE A 117 21.54 13.22 31.22
C ILE A 117 20.26 12.47 30.83
N LYS A 118 19.41 13.10 30.05
CA LYS A 118 18.19 12.50 29.49
C LYS A 118 18.36 12.27 28.00
N HIS A 119 18.11 11.05 27.54
CA HIS A 119 18.21 10.67 26.13
C HIS A 119 16.82 10.46 25.55
N PHE A 120 16.38 11.34 24.66
CA PHE A 120 15.13 11.15 23.93
C PHE A 120 15.46 10.51 22.58
N ALA A 121 14.91 9.32 22.34
CA ALA A 121 15.16 8.54 21.13
C ALA A 121 13.83 8.15 20.47
N LYS A 122 13.78 8.26 19.15
CA LYS A 122 12.58 7.95 18.36
C LYS A 122 12.96 7.36 17.01
N ILE A 123 12.26 6.31 16.58
CA ILE A 123 12.32 5.75 15.22
C ILE A 123 11.02 6.11 14.50
N GLU A 124 11.13 6.89 13.43
CA GLU A 124 10.03 7.20 12.53
C GLU A 124 10.03 6.23 11.34
N LEU A 125 8.94 5.49 11.15
CA LEU A 125 8.77 4.50 10.09
C LEU A 125 7.76 4.98 9.03
N ALA A 126 8.07 4.79 7.76
CA ALA A 126 7.25 5.18 6.63
C ALA A 126 6.15 4.15 6.36
N GLU A 127 4.91 4.52 6.63
CA GLU A 127 3.77 3.61 6.49
C GLU A 127 3.58 3.14 5.03
N LYS A 128 3.82 4.02 4.07
CA LYS A 128 3.61 3.75 2.64
C LYS A 128 4.74 2.97 1.98
N VAL A 129 5.94 3.00 2.56
CA VAL A 129 7.12 2.33 2.00
C VAL A 129 7.23 0.90 2.55
N ILE A 130 6.90 0.71 3.83
CA ILE A 130 6.93 -0.61 4.49
C ILE A 130 5.63 -1.39 4.24
N GLY A 131 4.48 -0.71 4.15
CA GLY A 131 3.15 -1.36 4.19
C GLY A 131 2.41 -1.53 2.86
N CYS A 132 3.03 -1.22 1.72
CA CYS A 132 2.41 -1.41 0.41
C CYS A 132 3.29 -2.30 -0.48
N PRO A 133 2.82 -3.49 -0.88
CA PRO A 133 3.37 -4.14 -2.06
C PRO A 133 3.19 -3.22 -3.28
N GLY A 134 4.18 -3.18 -4.16
CA GLY A 134 4.04 -2.50 -5.45
C GLY A 134 2.97 -3.19 -6.31
N GLU A 135 2.24 -2.44 -7.15
CA GLU A 135 1.53 -3.08 -8.26
C GLU A 135 2.57 -3.81 -9.13
N GLY A 136 2.41 -5.14 -9.28
CA GLY A 136 3.39 -6.09 -9.83
C GLY A 136 3.91 -7.12 -8.82
N GLU A 137 3.71 -6.92 -7.52
CA GLU A 137 4.08 -7.84 -6.43
C GLU A 137 2.85 -8.67 -5.97
N GLU A 138 1.97 -9.04 -6.90
CA GLU A 138 0.83 -9.94 -6.68
C GLU A 138 1.34 -11.38 -6.51
N GLY A 139 2.03 -11.62 -5.39
CA GLY A 139 2.74 -12.87 -5.14
C GLY A 139 3.76 -12.79 -4.00
N LEU A 140 4.05 -11.59 -3.48
CA LEU A 140 4.87 -11.48 -2.28
C LEU A 140 4.12 -11.99 -1.07
N GLY A 141 4.70 -13.01 -0.44
CA GLY A 141 4.19 -13.59 0.80
C GLY A 141 4.34 -12.63 1.97
N GLU A 142 3.52 -12.89 3.00
CA GLU A 142 3.54 -12.18 4.29
C GLU A 142 4.94 -12.03 4.90
N TRP A 143 5.80 -13.05 4.70
CA TRP A 143 7.19 -13.10 5.14
C TRP A 143 8.05 -11.93 4.64
N GLU A 144 7.83 -11.44 3.42
CA GLU A 144 8.67 -10.36 2.89
C GLU A 144 8.37 -8.99 3.52
N TRP A 145 7.12 -8.72 3.91
CA TRP A 145 6.80 -7.46 4.60
C TRP A 145 7.39 -7.40 6.00
N GLU A 146 7.42 -8.54 6.70
CA GLU A 146 8.07 -8.66 7.99
C GLU A 146 9.56 -8.43 7.87
N ASP A 147 10.21 -9.10 6.91
CA ASP A 147 11.66 -8.95 6.68
C ASP A 147 12.01 -7.51 6.28
N ARG A 148 11.20 -6.86 5.45
CA ARG A 148 11.37 -5.44 5.10
C ARG A 148 11.27 -4.56 6.34
N LEU A 149 10.25 -4.75 7.18
CA LEU A 149 10.10 -3.99 8.42
C LEU A 149 11.30 -4.21 9.35
N ARG A 150 11.70 -5.46 9.58
CA ARG A 150 12.84 -5.79 10.44
C ARG A 150 14.13 -5.15 9.92
N ASN A 151 14.40 -5.22 8.62
CA ASN A 151 15.57 -4.57 8.02
C ASN A 151 15.58 -3.05 8.23
N VAL A 152 14.43 -2.38 8.06
CA VAL A 152 14.33 -0.94 8.33
C VAL A 152 14.57 -0.65 9.81
N VAL A 153 13.93 -1.37 10.73
CA VAL A 153 14.12 -1.19 12.17
C VAL A 153 15.58 -1.43 12.57
N ALA A 154 16.22 -2.47 12.04
CA ALA A 154 17.64 -2.77 12.27
C ALA A 154 18.57 -1.64 11.79
N HIS A 155 18.27 -1.06 10.62
CA HIS A 155 19.00 0.09 10.09
C HIS A 155 18.88 1.31 11.01
N GLU A 156 17.66 1.68 11.40
CA GLU A 156 17.42 2.82 12.29
C GLU A 156 17.99 2.58 13.70
N PHE A 157 17.98 1.34 14.19
CA PHE A 157 18.62 0.97 15.45
C PHE A 157 20.15 1.14 15.40
N CYS A 158 20.80 0.80 14.27
CA CYS A 158 22.23 1.06 14.10
C CYS A 158 22.55 2.56 14.17
N HIS A 159 21.68 3.42 13.64
CA HIS A 159 21.82 4.87 13.84
C HIS A 159 21.70 5.27 15.31
N LEU A 160 20.74 4.74 16.06
CA LEU A 160 20.63 5.01 17.50
C LEU A 160 21.87 4.57 18.27
N CYS A 161 22.47 3.42 17.93
CA CYS A 161 23.73 2.97 18.52
C CYS A 161 24.86 3.99 18.32
N VAL A 162 25.01 4.49 17.08
CA VAL A 162 25.99 5.53 16.76
C VAL A 162 25.72 6.82 17.53
N PHE A 163 24.46 7.23 17.63
CA PHE A 163 24.09 8.48 18.31
C PHE A 163 24.26 8.42 19.83
N MET A 164 23.88 7.30 20.44
CA MET A 164 23.76 7.18 21.90
C MET A 164 25.00 6.56 22.56
N LEU A 165 25.68 5.66 21.85
CA LEU A 165 26.86 4.94 22.37
C LEU A 165 28.18 5.41 21.73
N GLY A 166 28.12 6.07 20.57
CA GLY A 166 29.30 6.61 19.91
C GLY A 166 29.89 7.80 20.65
N GLU A 167 31.22 7.90 20.68
CA GLU A 167 31.96 8.93 21.43
C GLU A 167 31.62 10.37 21.00
N ARG A 168 31.26 10.55 19.72
CA ARG A 168 30.97 11.86 19.12
C ARG A 168 29.51 12.06 18.73
N GLY A 169 28.60 11.19 19.19
CA GLY A 169 27.16 11.27 18.88
C GLY A 169 26.86 11.34 17.38
N GLY A 170 27.59 10.56 16.56
CA GLY A 170 27.39 10.44 15.12
C GLY A 170 27.88 11.59 14.23
N LYS A 171 28.65 12.56 14.75
CA LYS A 171 29.08 13.75 13.99
C LYS A 171 30.38 13.59 13.18
N ALA A 172 31.05 12.45 13.30
CA ALA A 172 32.44 12.28 12.83
C ALA A 172 32.58 12.03 11.32
N ASP A 173 31.83 11.05 10.78
CA ASP A 173 32.11 10.44 9.48
C ASP A 173 30.84 10.38 8.58
N GLY A 174 29.90 11.31 8.80
CA GLY A 174 28.59 11.28 8.17
C GLY A 174 27.65 10.19 8.72
N PRO A 175 26.41 10.10 8.22
CA PRO A 175 25.35 9.27 8.81
C PRO A 175 25.66 7.77 8.78
N HIS A 176 26.43 7.30 7.79
CA HIS A 176 26.80 5.88 7.60
C HIS A 176 28.31 5.65 7.64
N GLY A 177 28.99 6.36 8.55
CA GLY A 177 30.43 6.28 8.78
C GLY A 177 30.93 4.94 9.33
N LYS A 178 32.18 4.89 9.80
CA LYS A 178 32.83 3.66 10.28
C LYS A 178 32.04 2.98 11.41
N GLU A 179 31.59 3.75 12.39
CA GLU A 179 30.80 3.23 13.51
C GLU A 179 29.48 2.61 13.05
N PHE A 180 28.76 3.28 12.13
CA PHE A 180 27.53 2.72 11.57
C PHE A 180 27.80 1.38 10.89
N LYS A 181 28.84 1.30 10.05
CA LYS A 181 29.19 0.06 9.34
C LYS A 181 29.57 -1.07 10.30
N MET A 182 30.21 -0.74 11.43
CA MET A 182 30.51 -1.71 12.48
C MET A 182 29.24 -2.26 13.11
N TRP A 183 28.31 -1.39 13.53
CA TRP A 183 27.01 -1.79 14.06
C TRP A 183 26.19 -2.58 13.05
N ALA A 184 26.15 -2.13 11.79
CA ALA A 184 25.47 -2.80 10.70
C ALA A 184 25.98 -4.25 10.51
N ARG A 185 27.30 -4.44 10.41
CA ARG A 185 27.91 -5.79 10.30
C ARG A 185 27.58 -6.67 11.50
N LYS A 186 27.64 -6.10 12.72
CA LYS A 186 27.31 -6.83 13.96
C LYS A 186 25.85 -7.28 13.94
N THR A 187 24.94 -6.38 13.56
CA THR A 187 23.50 -6.64 13.46
C THR A 187 23.18 -7.68 12.39
N SER A 188 23.66 -7.50 11.15
CA SER A 188 23.44 -8.46 10.05
C SER A 188 23.95 -9.86 10.41
N LYS A 189 25.12 -9.95 11.06
CA LYS A 189 25.66 -11.25 11.48
C LYS A 189 24.76 -11.93 12.53
N ALA A 190 24.35 -11.19 13.57
CA ALA A 190 23.57 -11.73 14.68
C ALA A 190 22.14 -12.15 14.28
N PHE A 191 21.55 -11.46 13.30
CA PHE A 191 20.17 -11.68 12.86
C PHE A 191 20.07 -12.21 11.42
N SER A 192 21.13 -12.84 10.91
CA SER A 192 21.15 -13.45 9.57
C SER A 192 20.03 -14.48 9.35
N HIS A 193 19.64 -15.20 10.41
CA HIS A 193 18.52 -16.14 10.39
C HIS A 193 17.14 -15.51 10.15
N LEU A 194 17.01 -14.17 10.27
CA LEU A 194 15.80 -13.39 9.98
C LEU A 194 15.96 -12.54 8.70
N ASN A 195 16.87 -12.92 7.79
CA ASN A 195 17.16 -12.20 6.55
C ASN A 195 17.53 -10.73 6.76
N ILE A 196 18.23 -10.42 7.86
CA ILE A 196 18.66 -9.05 8.15
C ILE A 196 19.99 -8.76 7.48
N ASP A 197 19.97 -7.78 6.58
CA ASP A 197 21.15 -7.22 5.94
C ASP A 197 21.12 -5.68 5.99
N VAL A 198 21.72 -5.14 7.06
CA VAL A 198 21.86 -3.70 7.23
C VAL A 198 22.93 -3.16 6.28
N THR A 199 22.48 -2.47 5.26
CA THR A 199 23.32 -1.76 4.28
C THR A 199 23.27 -0.23 4.50
N THR A 200 24.18 0.52 3.87
CA THR A 200 24.23 1.99 4.02
C THR A 200 23.14 2.73 3.24
N LYS A 201 22.51 2.04 2.28
CA LYS A 201 21.29 2.48 1.62
C LYS A 201 20.25 1.41 1.91
N HIS A 202 18.99 1.78 2.05
CA HIS A 202 17.94 0.77 2.06
C HIS A 202 18.02 -0.05 0.74
N SER A 203 18.29 -1.35 0.84
CA SER A 203 18.53 -2.24 -0.31
C SER A 203 17.26 -2.70 -1.02
N TYR A 204 16.07 -2.40 -0.47
CA TYR A 204 14.80 -2.68 -1.16
C TYR A 204 14.43 -1.56 -2.14
N GLU A 205 13.89 -1.96 -3.29
CA GLU A 205 13.35 -1.01 -4.26
C GLU A 205 12.12 -0.33 -3.66
N ILE A 206 12.19 0.99 -3.46
CA ILE A 206 11.03 1.78 -3.03
C ILE A 206 9.99 1.70 -4.15
N SER A 207 8.95 0.90 -3.96
CA SER A 207 7.87 0.82 -4.93
C SER A 207 7.08 2.14 -4.91
N TYR A 208 7.17 2.89 -6.01
CA TYR A 208 6.42 4.13 -6.18
C TYR A 208 5.10 3.82 -6.86
N LYS A 209 4.00 4.19 -6.19
CA LYS A 209 2.64 3.99 -6.74
C LYS A 209 2.44 4.76 -8.05
N TYR A 210 3.03 5.95 -8.16
CA TYR A 210 2.91 6.77 -9.34
C TYR A 210 4.28 7.19 -9.89
N ILE A 211 4.46 7.04 -11.20
CA ILE A 211 5.65 7.47 -11.93
C ILE A 211 5.18 8.32 -13.11
N TRP A 212 5.84 9.45 -13.34
CA TRP A 212 5.68 10.23 -14.55
C TRP A 212 7.02 10.35 -15.26
N THR A 213 7.03 10.15 -16.56
CA THR A 213 8.23 10.28 -17.39
C THR A 213 8.07 11.49 -18.29
N CYS A 214 9.15 12.26 -18.44
CA CYS A 214 9.18 13.35 -19.39
C CYS A 214 9.06 12.81 -20.82
N GLN A 215 8.14 13.37 -21.61
CA GLN A 215 7.90 12.97 -23.00
C GLN A 215 8.94 13.53 -23.98
N ASN A 216 9.88 14.35 -23.53
CA ASN A 216 11.00 14.74 -24.38
C ASN A 216 11.97 13.56 -24.44
N GLU A 217 12.10 12.97 -25.64
CA GLU A 217 12.95 11.80 -25.92
C GLU A 217 14.42 12.03 -25.55
N LEU A 218 14.90 13.29 -25.60
CA LEU A 218 16.25 13.65 -25.17
C LEU A 218 16.40 13.86 -23.66
N CYS A 219 15.29 13.86 -22.91
CA CYS A 219 15.27 14.12 -21.46
C CYS A 219 14.99 12.85 -20.63
N GLY A 220 13.90 12.14 -20.92
CA GLY A 220 13.52 10.88 -20.26
C GLY A 220 13.39 10.90 -18.72
N THR A 221 13.48 12.05 -18.04
CA THR A 221 13.53 12.11 -16.58
C THR A 221 12.26 11.53 -15.95
N GLU A 222 12.46 10.63 -14.99
CA GLU A 222 11.39 10.03 -14.20
C GLU A 222 11.13 10.79 -12.90
N PHE A 223 9.86 11.00 -12.61
CA PHE A 223 9.36 11.62 -11.40
C PHE A 223 8.53 10.60 -10.62
N LYS A 224 9.13 10.05 -9.56
CA LYS A 224 8.51 8.98 -8.74
C LYS A 224 7.80 9.56 -7.51
N ARG A 225 6.56 9.12 -7.22
CA ARG A 225 5.72 9.58 -6.09
C ARG A 225 4.84 8.46 -5.51
N HIS A 226 4.53 8.55 -4.22
CA HIS A 226 3.57 7.66 -3.55
C HIS A 226 2.10 8.17 -3.63
N SER A 227 1.86 9.34 -4.22
CA SER A 227 0.54 9.95 -4.40
C SER A 227 0.39 10.51 -5.82
N LYS A 228 -0.85 10.63 -6.31
CA LYS A 228 -1.17 11.23 -7.62
C LYS A 228 -1.05 12.77 -7.61
N SER A 229 0.12 13.28 -7.26
CA SER A 229 0.36 14.71 -7.01
C SER A 229 0.84 15.50 -8.23
N ILE A 230 1.28 14.83 -9.29
CA ILE A 230 1.70 15.49 -10.52
C ILE A 230 0.51 15.56 -11.47
N HIS A 231 0.12 16.78 -11.82
CA HIS A 231 -0.91 17.05 -12.81
C HIS A 231 -0.23 17.53 -14.10
N PRO A 232 -0.21 16.74 -15.19
CA PRO A 232 0.44 17.12 -16.45
C PRO A 232 -0.08 18.43 -17.08
N SER A 233 -1.26 18.91 -16.69
CA SER A 233 -1.81 20.20 -17.13
C SER A 233 -1.23 21.39 -16.37
N ARG A 234 -0.65 21.18 -15.18
CA ARG A 234 -0.14 22.23 -14.30
C ARG A 234 1.36 22.15 -14.06
N HIS A 235 1.94 20.97 -14.22
CA HIS A 235 3.34 20.69 -13.92
C HIS A 235 4.07 20.22 -15.18
N SER A 236 5.27 20.74 -15.39
CA SER A 236 6.19 20.36 -16.46
C SER A 236 7.52 19.87 -15.91
N CYS A 237 8.34 19.26 -16.76
CA CYS A 237 9.67 18.80 -16.39
C CYS A 237 10.53 19.97 -15.91
N GLY A 238 11.16 19.82 -14.74
CA GLY A 238 12.06 20.85 -14.21
C GLY A 238 13.26 21.13 -15.10
N ALA A 239 13.78 20.09 -15.79
CA ALA A 239 15.00 20.15 -16.59
C ALA A 239 14.80 20.73 -17.99
N CYS A 240 13.81 20.23 -18.75
CA CYS A 240 13.60 20.62 -20.14
C CYS A 240 12.27 21.34 -20.41
N LYS A 241 11.46 21.58 -19.36
CA LYS A 241 10.07 22.11 -19.44
C LYS A 241 9.11 21.26 -20.28
N GLY A 242 9.52 20.08 -20.72
CA GLY A 242 8.69 19.14 -21.47
C GLY A 242 7.51 18.60 -20.66
N ARG A 243 6.52 18.06 -21.39
CA ARG A 243 5.30 17.48 -20.79
C ARG A 243 5.63 16.20 -20.03
N LEU A 244 4.91 15.98 -18.93
CA LEU A 244 5.05 14.78 -18.09
C LEU A 244 3.90 13.82 -18.39
N LEU A 245 4.19 12.55 -18.68
CA LEU A 245 3.18 11.51 -18.86
C LEU A 245 3.26 10.51 -17.71
N GLN A 246 2.11 10.18 -17.11
CA GLN A 246 2.06 9.16 -16.06
C GLN A 246 2.35 7.79 -16.69
N THR A 247 3.45 7.15 -16.30
CA THR A 247 3.86 5.83 -16.77
C THR A 247 3.48 4.72 -15.78
N LYS A 248 3.34 5.03 -14.47
CA LYS A 248 2.80 4.10 -13.46
C LYS A 248 1.70 4.77 -12.60
N PRO A 249 0.59 4.07 -12.30
CA PRO A 249 0.05 2.98 -13.12
C PRO A 249 -0.18 3.49 -14.55
N VAL A 250 -0.07 2.62 -15.55
CA VAL A 250 -0.37 2.99 -16.94
C VAL A 250 -1.80 3.54 -16.97
N PRO A 251 -2.02 4.80 -17.35
CA PRO A 251 -3.36 5.34 -17.46
C PRO A 251 -4.12 4.45 -18.45
N ARG A 252 -5.26 3.89 -18.02
CA ARG A 252 -6.20 3.27 -18.95
C ARG A 252 -6.44 4.27 -20.08
N ALA A 253 -6.21 3.85 -21.33
CA ALA A 253 -6.48 4.68 -22.50
C ALA A 253 -7.89 5.29 -22.34
N GLY A 254 -7.95 6.61 -22.17
CA GLY A 254 -9.16 7.36 -21.80
C GLY A 254 -9.06 8.21 -20.53
N GLY A 255 -7.99 8.09 -19.73
CA GLY A 255 -7.83 8.81 -18.46
C GLY A 255 -7.28 10.24 -18.52
N HIS A 256 -7.25 10.87 -19.70
CA HIS A 256 -6.90 12.29 -19.84
C HIS A 256 -8.17 13.10 -20.09
N GLY A 257 -8.74 13.64 -19.00
CA GLY A 257 -9.47 14.91 -18.96
C GLY A 257 -10.40 15.23 -20.13
N THR A 258 -11.25 14.31 -20.57
CA THR A 258 -12.45 14.71 -21.26
C THR A 258 -13.45 15.16 -20.21
N THR A 259 -14.02 16.33 -20.44
CA THR A 259 -15.12 16.98 -19.74
C THR A 259 -16.42 16.18 -19.84
N GLY A 260 -16.38 14.89 -19.52
CA GLY A 260 -17.53 14.01 -19.50
C GLY A 260 -17.28 12.92 -18.48
N GLY A 261 -17.96 12.99 -17.34
CA GLY A 261 -17.91 11.94 -16.32
C GLY A 261 -18.25 10.55 -16.90
N SER A 262 -18.10 9.52 -16.06
CA SER A 262 -18.54 8.17 -16.41
C SER A 262 -19.96 8.18 -16.98
N GLU A 263 -20.30 7.20 -17.82
CA GLU A 263 -21.66 7.08 -18.36
C GLU A 263 -22.73 7.20 -17.26
N TYR A 264 -22.47 6.60 -16.10
CA TYR A 264 -23.29 6.75 -14.90
C TYR A 264 -23.34 8.19 -14.38
N GLN A 265 -22.22 8.93 -14.33
CA GLN A 265 -22.21 10.32 -13.89
C GLN A 265 -22.98 11.24 -14.84
N LYS A 266 -22.95 10.98 -16.16
CA LYS A 266 -23.79 11.69 -17.13
C LYS A 266 -25.27 11.37 -16.91
N PHE A 267 -25.60 10.09 -16.77
CA PHE A 267 -26.95 9.64 -16.49
C PHE A 267 -27.52 10.25 -15.20
N VAL A 268 -26.74 10.27 -14.12
CA VAL A 268 -27.12 10.92 -12.85
C VAL A 268 -27.38 12.41 -13.09
N LYS A 269 -26.49 13.12 -13.78
CA LYS A 269 -26.67 14.56 -14.03
C LYS A 269 -27.94 14.86 -14.83
N GLU A 270 -28.26 14.03 -15.81
CA GLU A 270 -29.44 14.18 -16.68
C GLU A 270 -30.74 13.82 -15.97
N ASN A 271 -30.74 12.77 -15.13
CA ASN A 271 -31.97 12.22 -14.55
C ASN A 271 -32.25 12.67 -13.11
N PHE A 272 -31.27 13.22 -12.40
CA PHE A 272 -31.41 13.55 -10.98
C PHE A 272 -32.54 14.56 -10.70
N GLN A 273 -32.65 15.62 -11.49
CA GLN A 273 -33.69 16.65 -11.28
C GLN A 273 -35.09 16.11 -11.61
N ARG A 274 -35.21 15.27 -12.65
CA ARG A 274 -36.48 14.62 -13.01
C ARG A 274 -36.95 13.71 -11.87
N ILE A 275 -36.09 12.79 -11.43
CA ILE A 275 -36.42 11.81 -10.38
C ILE A 275 -36.70 12.51 -9.04
N ARG A 276 -35.98 13.59 -8.73
CA ARG A 276 -36.25 14.41 -7.56
C ARG A 276 -37.62 15.11 -7.64
N GLY A 277 -38.01 15.58 -8.83
CA GLY A 277 -39.33 16.17 -9.08
C GLY A 277 -40.47 15.17 -8.94
N GLU A 278 -40.29 13.95 -9.48
CA GLU A 278 -41.27 12.85 -9.37
C GLU A 278 -41.48 12.44 -7.91
N LEU A 279 -40.39 12.22 -7.15
CA LEU A 279 -40.47 11.88 -5.72
C LEU A 279 -41.09 13.01 -4.88
N LYS A 280 -40.88 14.27 -5.28
CA LYS A 280 -41.55 15.41 -4.66
C LYS A 280 -43.06 15.41 -4.94
N GLY A 281 -43.48 15.08 -6.16
CA GLY A 281 -44.89 14.92 -6.52
C GLY A 281 -45.58 13.75 -5.80
N GLU A 282 -44.81 12.71 -5.45
CA GLU A 282 -45.26 11.57 -4.64
C GLU A 282 -45.31 11.86 -3.12
N GLY A 283 -45.03 13.11 -2.68
CA GLY A 283 -45.03 13.49 -1.27
C GLY A 283 -43.81 13.01 -0.47
N ARG A 284 -42.76 12.51 -1.15
CA ARG A 284 -41.53 11.96 -0.54
C ARG A 284 -40.36 12.96 -0.61
N GLU A 285 -40.61 14.22 -0.24
CA GLU A 285 -39.62 15.28 -0.30
C GLU A 285 -38.54 15.11 0.80
N GLY A 286 -37.25 15.13 0.42
CA GLY A 286 -36.10 15.22 1.35
C GLY A 286 -35.22 13.97 1.50
N ALA A 287 -35.64 12.80 1.01
CA ALA A 287 -34.86 11.58 1.11
C ALA A 287 -33.84 11.45 -0.05
N MET A 288 -32.70 12.14 0.05
CA MET A 288 -31.60 12.07 -0.93
C MET A 288 -31.17 10.62 -1.23
N GLY A 289 -31.25 9.72 -0.25
CA GLY A 289 -30.99 8.29 -0.41
C GLY A 289 -31.92 7.60 -1.40
N GLU A 290 -33.23 7.91 -1.35
CA GLU A 290 -34.24 7.33 -2.26
C GLU A 290 -34.10 7.84 -3.68
N VAL A 291 -33.75 9.13 -3.84
CA VAL A 291 -33.43 9.73 -5.14
C VAL A 291 -32.26 8.97 -5.80
N MET A 292 -31.17 8.75 -5.05
CA MET A 292 -30.00 8.03 -5.57
C MET A 292 -30.28 6.55 -5.83
N GLU A 293 -31.12 5.90 -5.02
CA GLU A 293 -31.55 4.53 -5.24
C GLU A 293 -32.36 4.39 -6.54
N ARG A 294 -33.31 5.30 -6.78
CA ARG A 294 -34.14 5.33 -7.99
C ARG A 294 -33.31 5.63 -9.24
N VAL A 295 -32.38 6.60 -9.18
CA VAL A 295 -31.39 6.85 -10.25
C VAL A 295 -30.57 5.59 -10.55
N GLY A 296 -30.12 4.87 -9.51
CA GLY A 296 -29.34 3.65 -9.67
C GLY A 296 -30.12 2.49 -10.29
N ARG A 297 -31.41 2.37 -9.96
CA ARG A 297 -32.34 1.38 -10.54
C ARG A 297 -32.59 1.64 -12.02
N GLU A 298 -32.98 2.86 -12.37
CA GLU A 298 -33.27 3.25 -13.76
C GLU A 298 -32.03 3.12 -14.66
N TYR A 299 -30.83 3.44 -14.15
CA TYR A 299 -29.59 3.22 -14.90
C TYR A 299 -29.34 1.74 -15.23
N ARG A 300 -29.62 0.83 -14.28
CA ARG A 300 -29.45 -0.62 -14.49
C ARG A 300 -30.43 -1.15 -15.52
N GLU A 301 -31.69 -0.70 -15.46
CA GLU A 301 -32.73 -1.07 -16.43
C GLU A 301 -32.41 -0.56 -17.83
N GLU A 302 -31.95 0.69 -17.95
CA GLU A 302 -31.55 1.24 -19.23
C GLU A 302 -30.33 0.52 -19.82
N LYS A 303 -29.36 0.16 -18.97
CA LYS A 303 -28.20 -0.63 -19.39
C LYS A 303 -28.63 -2.03 -19.86
N ALA A 304 -29.55 -2.68 -19.15
CA ALA A 304 -30.09 -3.98 -19.54
C ALA A 304 -30.86 -3.90 -20.87
N ARG A 305 -31.70 -2.89 -21.06
CA ARG A 305 -32.45 -2.64 -22.30
C ARG A 305 -31.54 -2.33 -23.49
N ARG A 306 -30.43 -1.63 -23.27
CA ARG A 306 -29.43 -1.40 -24.32
C ARG A 306 -28.68 -2.68 -24.68
N ALA A 307 -28.42 -3.56 -23.72
CA ALA A 307 -27.83 -4.87 -23.99
C ALA A 307 -28.76 -5.76 -24.83
N THR A 308 -30.06 -5.82 -24.49
CA THR A 308 -31.03 -6.62 -25.26
C THR A 308 -31.20 -6.14 -26.70
N LYS A 309 -31.29 -4.81 -26.92
CA LYS A 309 -31.38 -4.24 -28.28
C LYS A 309 -30.14 -4.51 -29.13
N VAL A 310 -28.96 -4.60 -28.52
CA VAL A 310 -27.72 -4.94 -29.22
C VAL A 310 -27.71 -6.42 -29.61
N ASP A 311 -28.22 -7.30 -28.74
CA ASP A 311 -28.35 -8.73 -29.03
C ASP A 311 -29.42 -9.03 -30.11
N GLU A 312 -30.55 -8.33 -30.10
CA GLU A 312 -31.59 -8.44 -31.15
C GLU A 312 -31.05 -8.00 -32.51
N LYS A 313 -30.41 -6.82 -32.58
CA LYS A 313 -29.84 -6.29 -33.82
C LYS A 313 -28.73 -7.17 -34.39
N ARG A 314 -28.01 -7.91 -33.54
CA ARG A 314 -26.98 -8.86 -33.95
C ARG A 314 -27.57 -10.16 -34.50
N LYS A 315 -28.76 -10.58 -34.03
CA LYS A 315 -29.49 -11.73 -34.58
C LYS A 315 -30.11 -11.41 -35.93
N ASP A 316 -30.74 -10.24 -36.07
CA ASP A 316 -31.31 -9.80 -37.36
C ASP A 316 -30.24 -9.74 -38.46
N GLY A 317 -29.06 -9.19 -38.14
CA GLY A 317 -27.94 -9.15 -39.08
C GLY A 317 -27.33 -10.51 -39.42
N LEU A 318 -27.52 -11.54 -38.57
CA LEU A 318 -27.10 -12.91 -38.87
C LEU A 318 -28.13 -13.62 -39.76
N ASP A 319 -29.42 -13.38 -39.53
CA ASP A 319 -30.52 -13.94 -40.33
C ASP A 319 -30.53 -13.37 -41.76
N ASP A 320 -30.17 -12.10 -41.94
CA ASP A 320 -30.01 -11.47 -43.25
C ASP A 320 -28.86 -12.10 -44.06
N VAL A 321 -27.75 -12.48 -43.40
CA VAL A 321 -26.61 -13.16 -44.03
C VAL A 321 -26.98 -14.60 -44.41
N VAL A 322 -27.72 -15.31 -43.56
CA VAL A 322 -28.17 -16.68 -43.84
C VAL A 322 -29.18 -16.71 -45.00
N LYS A 323 -30.08 -15.73 -45.10
CA LYS A 323 -30.97 -15.57 -46.27
C LYS A 323 -30.21 -15.31 -47.56
N ALA A 324 -29.17 -14.48 -47.53
CA ALA A 324 -28.34 -14.21 -48.70
C ALA A 324 -27.57 -15.46 -49.17
N MET A 325 -27.18 -16.36 -48.26
CA MET A 325 -26.50 -17.61 -48.62
C MET A 325 -27.45 -18.68 -49.21
N ASN A 326 -28.73 -18.70 -48.82
CA ASN A 326 -29.71 -19.65 -49.38
C ASN A 326 -30.21 -19.28 -50.80
N ILE A 327 -29.95 -18.07 -51.28
CA ILE A 327 -30.32 -17.63 -52.64
C ILE A 327 -29.28 -18.07 -53.69
N VAL A 328 -28.07 -18.48 -53.27
CA VAL A 328 -26.94 -18.78 -54.17
C VAL A 328 -26.81 -20.28 -54.50
N THR A 329 -27.69 -21.14 -53.99
CA THR A 329 -27.71 -22.57 -54.33
C THR A 329 -29.08 -22.96 -54.86
N LEU A 330 -29.28 -22.82 -56.17
CA LEU A 330 -30.16 -23.60 -57.04
C LEU A 330 -30.06 -23.01 -58.46
N ASP A 331 -28.99 -23.42 -59.16
CA ASP A 331 -28.96 -23.78 -60.59
C ASP A 331 -27.71 -24.63 -60.83
#